data_AF-A0A2P5WKU5-F1
#
_entry.id   AF-A0A2P5WKU5-F1
#
_cell.length_a   1.000
_cell.length_b   1.000
_cell.length_c   1.000
_cell.angle_alpha   90.00
_cell.angle_beta   90.00
_cell.angle_gamma   90.00
#
_symmetry.space_group_name_H-M   'P 1'
#
loop_
_entity.id
_entity.type
_entity.pdbx_description
1 polymer ?
#
loop_
_entity_poly.entity_id
_entity_poly.type
_entity_poly.pdbx_seq_one_letter_code
_entity_poly.pdbx_strand_id
1 'polypeptide(L)'
;MTFSSSEWLVFILGSLDSTCKIVADLNLTRDVYIAGKGNFYILPGVRFHCPILGCSITLNISGNFSLGENSTIVASTFELAAYNASFFNGSAVNTTGWAGDPPPQTSGTPQGVEGAGGGHGGRGASCLVEEGKLPEDVWGGDAYSWSSLQNPSSYGSKGGSTSKEVDYGGGGGGRVRMDIKEFLDVNGSLLAEGGDGGSKGGGGSGGSVYIKAHKMTGGGRISASGGNGFAGGGGGRVAVDVFSRHDEPTIYVHGGISRGCSKNAGAAGTLYDAVPRSLNVNNYNLSTDTETLLLEFPYQPLWTNVYIRNCARASVPLLWSRVQASELIVQGQISLLCGGVLSFGLAHYATSEFELLAEELLMSDSVIKVYGALRMTVKIFLMWNSKMLIDGGEDSTVATSWLEASNLVVLKESSVIQSNANLGVHGQGLLNLSGSGDKIQAQRLVLSLFYSIHVQILCIWVEIF
;
A
#
# COMPACT_ATOMS: atom_id res chain seq x y z
N MET A 1 -32.27 -7.94 2.73
CA MET A 1 -33.45 -8.76 2.38
C MET A 1 -32.98 -9.93 1.52
N THR A 2 -33.37 -11.16 1.83
CA THR A 2 -33.18 -12.30 0.91
C THR A 2 -34.05 -12.07 -0.31
N PHE A 3 -33.46 -12.17 -1.51
CA PHE A 3 -34.09 -11.95 -2.81
C PHE A 3 -35.49 -12.60 -2.89
N SER A 4 -36.56 -11.84 -2.61
CA SER A 4 -37.93 -12.31 -2.75
C SER A 4 -38.40 -11.94 -4.15
N SER A 5 -38.72 -12.97 -4.94
CA SER A 5 -38.92 -12.87 -6.39
C SER A 5 -40.03 -11.89 -6.79
N SER A 6 -40.98 -11.53 -5.92
CA SER A 6 -42.17 -10.75 -6.31
C SER A 6 -41.92 -9.28 -6.64
N GLU A 7 -40.86 -8.64 -6.11
CA GLU A 7 -40.63 -7.19 -6.31
C GLU A 7 -39.87 -6.86 -7.62
N TRP A 8 -39.21 -7.83 -8.26
CA TRP A 8 -38.26 -7.57 -9.35
C TRP A 8 -38.51 -8.40 -10.64
N LEU A 9 -39.66 -9.07 -10.75
CA LEU A 9 -40.02 -9.95 -11.90
C LEU A 9 -39.91 -9.28 -13.28
N VAL A 10 -40.00 -7.95 -13.35
CA VAL A 10 -39.93 -7.18 -14.61
C VAL A 10 -38.49 -7.03 -15.12
N PHE A 11 -37.49 -7.15 -14.26
CA PHE A 11 -36.08 -6.87 -14.55
C PHE A 11 -35.24 -8.12 -14.74
N ILE A 12 -35.84 -9.30 -14.49
CA ILE A 12 -35.14 -10.58 -14.36
C ILE A 12 -35.75 -11.59 -15.33
N LEU A 13 -34.90 -12.30 -16.07
CA LEU A 13 -35.28 -13.51 -16.79
C LEU A 13 -34.67 -14.75 -16.12
N GLY A 14 -35.52 -15.71 -15.78
CA GLY A 14 -35.13 -17.00 -15.23
C GLY A 14 -35.19 -17.07 -13.69
N SER A 15 -34.35 -17.90 -13.09
CA SER A 15 -34.37 -18.18 -11.64
C SER A 15 -32.94 -18.30 -11.08
N LEU A 16 -32.77 -17.94 -9.81
CA LEU A 16 -31.50 -18.03 -9.09
C LEU A 16 -31.01 -19.48 -8.90
N ASP A 17 -31.89 -20.47 -9.02
CA ASP A 17 -31.52 -21.89 -8.94
C ASP A 17 -31.05 -22.48 -10.28
N SER A 18 -31.31 -21.78 -11.40
CA SER A 18 -30.90 -22.22 -12.74
C SER A 18 -30.03 -21.17 -13.43
N THR A 19 -30.62 -20.15 -14.03
CA THR A 19 -29.91 -19.00 -14.59
C THR A 19 -30.79 -17.77 -14.45
N CYS A 20 -30.26 -16.77 -13.75
CA CYS A 20 -30.87 -15.47 -13.53
C CYS A 20 -30.14 -14.45 -14.39
N LYS A 21 -30.89 -13.73 -15.25
CA LYS A 21 -30.35 -12.67 -16.10
C LYS A 21 -31.00 -11.35 -15.72
N ILE A 22 -30.20 -10.35 -15.38
CA ILE A 22 -30.65 -8.97 -15.22
C ILE A 22 -30.60 -8.31 -16.59
N VAL A 23 -31.78 -7.93 -17.10
CA VAL A 23 -31.94 -7.46 -18.50
C VAL A 23 -32.22 -5.97 -18.61
N ALA A 24 -32.44 -5.30 -17.48
CA ALA A 24 -32.78 -3.87 -17.42
C ALA A 24 -32.13 -3.24 -16.19
N ASP A 25 -31.96 -1.92 -16.26
CA ASP A 25 -31.33 -1.12 -15.20
C ASP A 25 -32.06 -1.25 -13.86
N LEU A 26 -31.28 -1.30 -12.79
CA LEU A 26 -31.72 -1.45 -11.42
C LEU A 26 -31.06 -0.43 -10.51
N ASN A 27 -31.89 0.38 -9.85
CA ASN A 27 -31.46 1.26 -8.76
C ASN A 27 -32.03 0.73 -7.45
N LEU A 28 -31.18 0.08 -6.69
CA LEU A 28 -31.45 -0.45 -5.36
C LEU A 28 -31.48 0.70 -4.34
N THR A 29 -32.42 0.62 -3.40
CA THR A 29 -32.62 1.64 -2.35
C THR A 29 -32.16 1.17 -0.97
N ARG A 30 -31.61 -0.04 -0.88
CA ARG A 30 -31.20 -0.71 0.35
C ARG A 30 -30.24 -1.84 0.04
N ASP A 31 -29.59 -2.36 1.08
CA ASP A 31 -28.72 -3.53 1.00
C ASP A 31 -29.43 -4.74 0.39
N VAL A 32 -28.72 -5.43 -0.52
CA VAL A 32 -29.23 -6.61 -1.20
C VAL A 32 -28.30 -7.79 -0.99
N TYR A 33 -28.90 -8.91 -0.59
CA TYR A 33 -28.25 -10.21 -0.50
C TYR A 33 -28.93 -11.17 -1.47
N ILE A 34 -28.17 -11.64 -2.46
CA ILE A 34 -28.63 -12.55 -3.50
C ILE A 34 -27.90 -13.87 -3.34
N ALA A 35 -28.64 -14.96 -3.15
CA ALA A 35 -28.06 -16.29 -3.08
C ALA A 35 -28.80 -17.25 -4.03
N GLY A 36 -28.05 -18.11 -4.70
CA GLY A 36 -28.61 -19.03 -5.69
C GLY A 36 -27.66 -20.18 -6.04
N LYS A 37 -28.22 -21.30 -6.48
CA LYS A 37 -27.44 -22.47 -6.94
C LYS A 37 -27.03 -22.37 -8.40
N GLY A 38 -27.72 -21.54 -9.17
CA GLY A 38 -27.55 -21.38 -10.61
C GLY A 38 -26.51 -20.33 -11.00
N ASN A 39 -26.71 -19.72 -12.16
CA ASN A 39 -25.88 -18.63 -12.68
C ASN A 39 -26.53 -17.26 -12.46
N PHE A 40 -25.72 -16.20 -12.35
CA PHE A 40 -26.19 -14.82 -12.24
C PHE A 40 -25.47 -13.92 -13.25
N TYR A 41 -26.20 -13.44 -14.24
CA TYR A 41 -25.65 -12.66 -15.34
C TYR A 41 -26.28 -11.28 -15.42
N ILE A 42 -25.45 -10.24 -15.41
CA ILE A 42 -25.86 -8.88 -15.75
C ILE A 42 -25.55 -8.70 -17.23
N LEU A 43 -26.59 -8.42 -18.04
CA LEU A 43 -26.43 -8.32 -19.48
C LEU A 43 -25.63 -7.06 -19.90
N PRO A 44 -25.09 -7.02 -21.12
CA PRO A 44 -24.35 -5.87 -21.62
C PRO A 44 -25.14 -4.55 -21.51
N GLY A 45 -24.46 -3.49 -21.09
CA GLY A 45 -25.02 -2.14 -20.95
C GLY A 45 -25.92 -1.92 -19.72
N VAL A 46 -26.21 -2.96 -18.93
CA VAL A 46 -27.09 -2.85 -17.76
C VAL A 46 -26.40 -2.17 -16.58
N ARG A 47 -27.14 -1.32 -15.87
CA ARG A 47 -26.72 -0.66 -14.63
C ARG A 47 -27.37 -1.35 -13.43
N PHE A 48 -26.57 -1.84 -12.50
CA PHE A 48 -27.04 -2.51 -11.29
C PHE A 48 -26.47 -1.79 -10.06
N HIS A 49 -27.12 -0.70 -9.67
CA HIS A 49 -26.57 0.30 -8.73
C HIS A 49 -27.30 0.27 -7.40
N CYS A 50 -26.59 0.55 -6.32
CA CYS A 50 -27.10 0.99 -5.04
C CYS A 50 -26.35 2.28 -4.63
N PRO A 51 -26.78 3.45 -5.14
CA PRO A 51 -26.05 4.72 -4.99
C PRO A 51 -26.32 5.37 -3.63
N ILE A 52 -26.22 4.61 -2.54
CA ILE A 52 -26.39 5.06 -1.16
C ILE A 52 -25.09 4.76 -0.41
N LEU A 53 -24.57 5.76 0.32
CA LEU A 53 -23.38 5.58 1.15
C LEU A 53 -23.61 4.49 2.20
N GLY A 54 -22.67 3.56 2.28
CA GLY A 54 -22.76 2.35 3.10
C GLY A 54 -23.53 1.18 2.46
N CYS A 55 -24.16 1.34 1.29
CA CYS A 55 -24.97 0.26 0.70
C CYS A 55 -24.12 -0.92 0.21
N SER A 56 -24.61 -2.12 0.48
CA SER A 56 -23.97 -3.39 0.14
C SER A 56 -24.76 -4.20 -0.89
N ILE A 57 -24.03 -4.73 -1.86
CA ILE A 57 -24.49 -5.73 -2.82
C ILE A 57 -23.66 -6.99 -2.58
N THR A 58 -24.30 -8.02 -2.03
CA THR A 58 -23.67 -9.32 -1.76
C THR A 58 -24.31 -10.40 -2.63
N LEU A 59 -23.48 -11.08 -3.41
CA LEU A 59 -23.85 -12.16 -4.31
C LEU A 59 -23.18 -13.46 -3.83
N ASN A 60 -23.97 -14.49 -3.57
CA ASN A 60 -23.50 -15.83 -3.18
C ASN A 60 -24.08 -16.88 -4.13
N ILE A 61 -23.35 -17.16 -5.20
CA ILE A 61 -23.80 -17.95 -6.33
C ILE A 61 -22.96 -19.24 -6.40
N SER A 62 -23.61 -20.39 -6.56
CA SER A 62 -22.86 -21.66 -6.69
C SER A 62 -22.37 -21.91 -8.13
N GLY A 63 -22.98 -21.29 -9.14
CA GLY A 63 -22.57 -21.36 -10.53
C GLY A 63 -21.70 -20.17 -10.96
N ASN A 64 -21.93 -19.70 -12.18
CA ASN A 64 -21.12 -18.67 -12.82
C ASN A 64 -21.74 -17.27 -12.66
N PHE A 65 -20.90 -16.27 -12.41
CA PHE A 65 -21.24 -14.85 -12.46
C PHE A 65 -20.68 -14.21 -13.73
N SER A 66 -21.42 -13.28 -14.33
CA SER A 66 -20.87 -12.43 -15.40
C SER A 66 -21.40 -11.00 -15.34
N LEU A 67 -20.48 -10.04 -15.47
CA LEU A 67 -20.79 -8.64 -15.69
C LEU A 67 -20.53 -8.30 -17.16
N GLY A 68 -21.61 -8.16 -17.95
CA GLY A 68 -21.59 -7.95 -19.39
C GLY A 68 -20.80 -6.71 -19.84
N GLU A 69 -20.49 -6.63 -21.13
CA GLU A 69 -19.76 -5.48 -21.70
C GLU A 69 -20.46 -4.16 -21.38
N ASN A 70 -19.70 -3.13 -21.02
CA ASN A 70 -20.20 -1.80 -20.67
C ASN A 70 -21.27 -1.76 -19.56
N SER A 71 -21.44 -2.85 -18.79
CA SER A 71 -22.35 -2.88 -17.65
C SER A 71 -21.66 -2.39 -16.39
N THR A 72 -22.42 -1.83 -15.45
CA THR A 72 -21.84 -1.17 -14.27
C THR A 72 -22.56 -1.56 -12.99
N ILE A 73 -21.78 -1.84 -11.95
CA ILE A 73 -22.23 -1.98 -10.58
C ILE A 73 -21.71 -0.78 -9.80
N VAL A 74 -22.59 -0.07 -9.10
CA VAL A 74 -22.20 1.03 -8.19
C VAL A 74 -22.70 0.68 -6.81
N ALA A 75 -21.84 0.66 -5.80
CA ALA A 75 -22.20 0.40 -4.41
C ALA A 75 -21.09 0.87 -3.48
N SER A 76 -21.32 0.86 -2.17
CA SER A 76 -20.26 1.04 -1.19
C SER A 76 -19.48 -0.26 -0.98
N THR A 77 -20.20 -1.38 -0.88
CA THR A 77 -19.62 -2.72 -0.75
C THR A 77 -20.16 -3.62 -1.85
N PHE A 78 -19.25 -4.29 -2.55
CA PHE A 78 -19.57 -5.38 -3.46
C PHE A 78 -18.87 -6.65 -2.99
N GLU A 79 -19.64 -7.68 -2.67
CA GLU A 79 -19.11 -8.99 -2.32
C GLU A 79 -19.64 -10.05 -3.27
N LEU A 80 -18.76 -10.86 -3.85
CA LEU A 80 -19.09 -11.92 -4.78
C LEU A 80 -18.45 -13.23 -4.34
N ALA A 81 -19.27 -14.24 -4.07
CA ALA A 81 -18.86 -15.64 -4.03
C ALA A 81 -19.44 -16.37 -5.25
N ALA A 82 -18.59 -16.98 -6.06
CA ALA A 82 -19.00 -17.69 -7.27
C ALA A 82 -18.09 -18.89 -7.58
N TYR A 83 -18.53 -19.81 -8.46
CA TYR A 83 -17.65 -20.85 -8.98
C TYR A 83 -16.68 -20.29 -10.02
N ASN A 84 -17.22 -19.56 -11.01
CA ASN A 84 -16.46 -18.75 -11.96
C ASN A 84 -17.04 -17.34 -12.03
N ALA A 85 -16.21 -16.35 -12.34
CA ALA A 85 -16.64 -14.98 -12.58
C ALA A 85 -15.94 -14.36 -13.79
N SER A 86 -16.70 -13.61 -14.60
CA SER A 86 -16.17 -12.89 -15.76
C SER A 86 -16.65 -11.44 -15.76
N PHE A 87 -15.70 -10.52 -15.83
CA PHE A 87 -15.92 -9.08 -15.95
C PHE A 87 -15.46 -8.64 -17.35
N PHE A 88 -16.41 -8.42 -18.26
CA PHE A 88 -16.11 -8.17 -19.66
C PHE A 88 -15.60 -6.75 -19.92
N ASN A 89 -15.14 -6.47 -21.14
CA ASN A 89 -14.57 -5.18 -21.51
C ASN A 89 -15.55 -4.02 -21.27
N GLY A 90 -15.04 -2.89 -20.78
CA GLY A 90 -15.84 -1.72 -20.42
C GLY A 90 -16.76 -1.91 -19.20
N SER A 91 -16.84 -3.12 -18.63
CA SER A 91 -17.60 -3.34 -17.40
C SER A 91 -16.89 -2.74 -16.19
N ALA A 92 -17.64 -2.30 -15.19
CA ALA A 92 -17.06 -1.73 -13.98
C ALA A 92 -17.84 -2.09 -12.71
N VAL A 93 -17.12 -2.57 -11.69
CA VAL A 93 -17.57 -2.50 -10.30
C VAL A 93 -16.96 -1.24 -9.71
N ASN A 94 -17.78 -0.26 -9.40
CA ASN A 94 -17.35 1.06 -8.98
C ASN A 94 -17.87 1.40 -7.57
N THR A 95 -16.95 1.43 -6.64
CA THR A 95 -17.18 1.82 -5.24
C THR A 95 -16.42 3.10 -4.87
N THR A 96 -15.98 3.86 -5.88
CA THR A 96 -15.14 5.05 -5.72
C THR A 96 -15.86 6.17 -5.01
N GLY A 97 -15.33 6.64 -3.89
CA GLY A 97 -15.91 7.72 -3.09
C GLY A 97 -17.23 7.37 -2.38
N TRP A 98 -17.66 6.10 -2.44
CA TRP A 98 -18.94 5.65 -1.88
C TRP A 98 -18.80 4.98 -0.52
N ALA A 99 -17.67 5.07 0.17
CA ALA A 99 -17.47 4.47 1.49
C ALA A 99 -18.60 4.78 2.48
N GLY A 100 -18.96 3.77 3.29
CA GLY A 100 -19.63 4.00 4.57
C GLY A 100 -18.64 4.48 5.64
N ASP A 101 -19.04 4.45 6.90
CA ASP A 101 -18.15 4.86 7.99
C ASP A 101 -16.95 3.89 8.13
N PRO A 102 -15.71 4.41 8.27
CA PRO A 102 -14.56 3.57 8.58
C PRO A 102 -14.71 2.96 9.99
N PRO A 103 -13.88 1.96 10.36
CA PRO A 103 -13.91 1.40 11.71
C PRO A 103 -13.85 2.49 12.79
N PRO A 104 -14.56 2.31 13.93
CA PRO A 104 -14.57 3.30 15.00
C PRO A 104 -13.16 3.52 15.55
N GLN A 105 -12.91 4.72 16.09
CA GLN A 105 -11.62 5.13 16.68
C GLN A 105 -10.44 5.21 15.70
N THR A 106 -10.69 5.20 14.39
CA THR A 106 -9.65 5.49 13.40
C THR A 106 -9.38 6.99 13.31
N SER A 107 -8.12 7.36 13.10
CA SER A 107 -7.68 8.73 12.78
C SER A 107 -7.54 8.95 11.27
N GLY A 108 -8.18 8.10 10.45
CA GLY A 108 -8.09 8.16 9.00
C GLY A 108 -8.83 9.35 8.37
N THR A 109 -9.82 9.93 9.06
CA THR A 109 -10.43 11.20 8.65
C THR A 109 -9.74 12.33 9.41
N PRO A 110 -9.04 13.25 8.72
CA PRO A 110 -8.34 14.36 9.39
C PRO A 110 -9.33 15.29 10.09
N GLN A 111 -8.91 15.83 11.23
CA GLN A 111 -9.67 16.80 12.00
C GLN A 111 -9.31 18.24 11.56
N GLY A 112 -10.21 19.19 11.79
CA GLY A 112 -9.98 20.60 11.48
C GLY A 112 -10.46 21.03 10.09
N VAL A 113 -9.99 22.20 9.64
CA VAL A 113 -10.43 22.86 8.40
C VAL A 113 -9.28 23.14 7.43
N GLU A 114 -8.34 22.21 7.38
CA GLU A 114 -7.07 22.36 6.65
C GLU A 114 -7.12 21.78 5.24
N GLY A 115 -8.22 21.10 4.88
CA GLY A 115 -8.33 20.40 3.59
C GLY A 115 -7.36 19.23 3.44
N ALA A 116 -6.92 18.61 4.54
CA ALA A 116 -6.01 17.47 4.53
C ALA A 116 -6.66 16.21 3.91
N GLY A 117 -5.86 15.33 3.32
CA GLY A 117 -6.34 14.10 2.68
C GLY A 117 -6.71 13.02 3.71
N GLY A 118 -7.66 12.15 3.37
CA GLY A 118 -7.99 10.98 4.18
C GLY A 118 -6.88 9.93 4.13
N GLY A 119 -6.74 9.11 5.17
CA GLY A 119 -5.78 7.98 5.24
C GLY A 119 -6.49 6.63 5.36
N HIS A 120 -5.84 5.56 4.89
CA HIS A 120 -6.28 4.16 5.09
C HIS A 120 -5.11 3.17 4.92
N GLY A 121 -4.73 2.82 3.68
CA GLY A 121 -3.58 1.96 3.42
C GLY A 121 -2.26 2.74 3.56
N GLY A 122 -2.23 3.94 2.96
CA GLY A 122 -1.26 4.99 3.21
C GLY A 122 -1.88 6.16 3.97
N ARG A 123 -1.04 7.02 4.53
CA ARG A 123 -1.45 8.30 5.11
C ARG A 123 -1.93 9.27 4.03
N GLY A 124 -2.90 10.11 4.37
CA GLY A 124 -3.29 11.25 3.55
C GLY A 124 -2.26 12.37 3.64
N ALA A 125 -2.14 13.19 2.60
CA ALA A 125 -1.27 14.35 2.60
C ALA A 125 -1.84 15.49 3.45
N SER A 126 -0.97 16.38 3.91
CA SER A 126 -1.33 17.71 4.39
C SER A 126 -0.46 18.75 3.68
N CYS A 127 -1.07 19.87 3.30
CA CYS A 127 -0.39 20.97 2.63
C CYS A 127 -0.12 22.16 3.53
N LEU A 128 -0.62 22.13 4.77
CA LEU A 128 -0.29 23.15 5.75
C LEU A 128 0.97 22.72 6.47
N VAL A 129 2.05 23.48 6.26
CA VAL A 129 3.30 23.28 6.99
C VAL A 129 3.22 24.10 8.27
N GLU A 130 3.24 23.45 9.42
CA GLU A 130 3.40 24.13 10.70
C GLU A 130 4.86 24.59 10.87
N GLU A 131 5.06 25.82 11.34
CA GLU A 131 6.41 26.33 11.60
C GLU A 131 7.15 25.45 12.62
N GLY A 132 8.35 25.00 12.26
CA GLY A 132 9.22 24.19 13.14
C GLY A 132 9.03 22.67 13.06
N LYS A 133 8.07 22.16 12.27
CA LYS A 133 7.92 20.72 12.02
C LYS A 133 8.61 20.29 10.71
N LEU A 134 9.13 19.06 10.66
CA LEU A 134 9.62 18.50 9.40
C LEU A 134 8.42 18.12 8.50
N PRO A 135 8.55 18.16 7.17
CA PRO A 135 7.48 17.75 6.26
C PRO A 135 6.94 16.34 6.50
N GLU A 136 7.80 15.42 6.96
CA GLU A 136 7.42 14.03 7.27
C GLU A 136 6.65 13.87 8.60
N ASP A 137 6.63 14.90 9.46
CA ASP A 137 5.85 14.93 10.70
C ASP A 137 4.42 15.46 10.51
N VAL A 138 4.06 15.87 9.29
CA VAL A 138 2.79 16.52 8.99
C VAL A 138 2.05 15.72 7.93
N TRP A 139 1.00 15.02 8.37
CA TRP A 139 0.13 14.23 7.52
C TRP A 139 -1.34 14.56 7.78
N GLY A 140 -2.20 14.13 6.87
CA GLY A 140 -3.66 14.22 7.03
C GLY A 140 -4.19 13.06 7.86
N GLY A 141 -5.04 12.23 7.27
CA GLY A 141 -5.55 11.03 7.90
C GLY A 141 -4.48 9.95 8.07
N ASP A 142 -4.52 9.23 9.20
CA ASP A 142 -3.58 8.13 9.48
C ASP A 142 -3.97 6.83 8.76
N ALA A 143 -3.01 5.91 8.63
CA ALA A 143 -3.24 4.58 8.11
C ALA A 143 -3.88 3.68 9.19
N TYR A 144 -4.70 2.70 8.79
CA TYR A 144 -5.31 1.74 9.71
C TYR A 144 -5.56 0.39 9.04
N SER A 145 -6.14 -0.55 9.79
CA SER A 145 -6.44 -1.91 9.33
C SER A 145 -5.22 -2.67 8.81
N TRP A 146 -4.07 -2.46 9.44
CA TRP A 146 -2.85 -3.20 9.14
C TRP A 146 -3.00 -4.71 9.42
N SER A 147 -3.69 -5.08 10.50
CA SER A 147 -3.93 -6.47 10.90
C SER A 147 -4.72 -7.28 9.87
N SER A 148 -5.44 -6.63 8.95
CA SER A 148 -6.16 -7.27 7.85
C SER A 148 -5.46 -7.11 6.49
N LEU A 149 -4.16 -6.79 6.44
CA LEU A 149 -3.39 -6.64 5.20
C LEU A 149 -3.58 -7.79 4.20
N GLN A 150 -3.64 -9.03 4.68
CA GLN A 150 -3.79 -10.23 3.84
C GLN A 150 -5.24 -10.46 3.36
N ASN A 151 -6.22 -9.84 4.01
CA ASN A 151 -7.64 -9.94 3.69
C ASN A 151 -8.34 -8.59 4.01
N PRO A 152 -8.03 -7.54 3.23
CA PRO A 152 -8.47 -6.18 3.53
C PRO A 152 -9.98 -6.07 3.32
N SER A 153 -10.67 -5.50 4.31
CA SER A 153 -12.14 -5.44 4.33
C SER A 153 -12.66 -4.13 4.90
N SER A 154 -11.84 -3.09 4.98
CA SER A 154 -12.20 -1.80 5.56
C SER A 154 -12.59 -0.79 4.47
N TYR A 155 -13.50 0.12 4.80
CA TYR A 155 -13.76 1.28 3.96
C TYR A 155 -12.56 2.22 4.04
N GLY A 156 -12.36 3.05 3.03
CA GLY A 156 -11.50 4.22 3.12
C GLY A 156 -12.19 5.33 3.92
N SER A 157 -11.38 6.25 4.45
CA SER A 157 -11.82 7.46 5.14
C SER A 157 -11.98 8.65 4.21
N LYS A 158 -12.84 9.59 4.62
CA LYS A 158 -13.06 10.87 3.94
C LYS A 158 -11.86 11.81 4.07
N GLY A 159 -11.70 12.71 3.11
CA GLY A 159 -10.81 13.87 3.25
C GLY A 159 -11.41 14.96 4.13
N GLY A 160 -10.57 15.87 4.63
CA GLY A 160 -10.99 17.03 5.43
C GLY A 160 -11.52 18.17 4.56
N SER A 161 -12.37 19.03 5.13
CA SER A 161 -12.87 20.24 4.47
C SER A 161 -11.96 21.45 4.76
N THR A 162 -12.04 22.51 3.96
CA THR A 162 -11.49 23.84 4.32
C THR A 162 -12.54 24.78 4.94
N SER A 163 -13.73 24.27 5.28
CA SER A 163 -14.83 25.05 5.88
C SER A 163 -15.50 24.27 7.01
N LYS A 164 -15.97 24.99 8.03
CA LYS A 164 -16.80 24.43 9.11
C LYS A 164 -18.28 24.29 8.72
N GLU A 165 -18.71 25.00 7.68
CA GLU A 165 -20.12 25.10 7.28
C GLU A 165 -20.48 24.14 6.15
N VAL A 166 -19.52 23.89 5.25
CA VAL A 166 -19.70 23.06 4.06
C VAL A 166 -18.64 21.97 4.04
N ASP A 167 -19.06 20.73 3.83
CA ASP A 167 -18.16 19.61 3.64
C ASP A 167 -17.74 19.51 2.16
N TYR A 168 -16.47 19.79 1.90
CA TYR A 168 -15.85 19.63 0.57
C TYR A 168 -14.98 18.37 0.49
N GLY A 169 -14.89 17.60 1.58
CA GLY A 169 -14.02 16.42 1.65
C GLY A 169 -14.45 15.34 0.66
N GLY A 170 -13.48 14.78 -0.05
CA GLY A 170 -13.71 13.63 -0.92
C GLY A 170 -14.14 12.41 -0.09
N GLY A 171 -15.14 11.67 -0.57
CA GLY A 171 -15.59 10.43 0.06
C GLY A 171 -14.50 9.34 0.07
N GLY A 172 -14.48 8.45 1.07
CA GLY A 172 -13.56 7.31 1.06
C GLY A 172 -13.92 6.26 0.00
N GLY A 173 -12.97 5.41 -0.38
CA GLY A 173 -13.21 4.28 -1.27
C GLY A 173 -13.94 3.13 -0.61
N GLY A 174 -14.79 2.44 -1.37
CA GLY A 174 -15.59 1.32 -0.88
C GLY A 174 -14.84 0.00 -0.68
N ARG A 175 -15.58 -1.11 -0.66
CA ARG A 175 -15.04 -2.46 -0.49
C ARG A 175 -15.43 -3.33 -1.67
N VAL A 176 -14.46 -4.07 -2.21
CA VAL A 176 -14.69 -5.10 -3.21
C VAL A 176 -14.10 -6.41 -2.69
N ARG A 177 -14.93 -7.43 -2.54
CA ARG A 177 -14.50 -8.77 -2.12
C ARG A 177 -14.94 -9.80 -3.16
N MET A 178 -14.00 -10.60 -3.65
CA MET A 178 -14.28 -11.70 -4.57
C MET A 178 -13.69 -12.99 -4.03
N ASP A 179 -14.55 -14.00 -3.87
CA ASP A 179 -14.20 -15.37 -3.49
C ASP A 179 -14.65 -16.31 -4.61
N ILE A 180 -13.77 -16.53 -5.57
CA ILE A 180 -14.02 -17.30 -6.78
C ILE A 180 -13.37 -18.66 -6.63
N LYS A 181 -14.13 -19.74 -6.79
CA LYS A 181 -13.58 -21.09 -6.53
C LYS A 181 -12.55 -21.52 -7.56
N GLU A 182 -12.82 -21.27 -8.83
CA GLU A 182 -12.00 -21.81 -9.92
C GLU A 182 -11.40 -20.68 -10.79
N PHE A 183 -12.20 -20.03 -11.64
CA PHE A 183 -11.68 -19.12 -12.66
C PHE A 183 -12.27 -17.71 -12.58
N LEU A 184 -11.40 -16.70 -12.55
CA LEU A 184 -11.74 -15.28 -12.57
C LEU A 184 -11.13 -14.59 -13.81
N ASP A 185 -11.98 -14.02 -14.66
CA ASP A 185 -11.56 -13.21 -15.81
C ASP A 185 -11.87 -11.72 -15.57
N VAL A 186 -10.84 -10.87 -15.53
CA VAL A 186 -10.93 -9.43 -15.22
C VAL A 186 -10.47 -8.61 -16.43
N ASN A 187 -11.36 -8.45 -17.42
CA ASN A 187 -11.16 -7.51 -18.53
C ASN A 187 -11.76 -6.12 -18.25
N GLY A 188 -12.69 -6.04 -17.29
CA GLY A 188 -13.30 -4.79 -16.81
C GLY A 188 -12.46 -4.05 -15.76
N SER A 189 -13.13 -3.15 -15.03
CA SER A 189 -12.53 -2.36 -13.95
C SER A 189 -13.14 -2.69 -12.58
N LEU A 190 -12.29 -2.81 -11.55
CA LEU A 190 -12.68 -3.00 -10.16
C LEU A 190 -12.12 -1.82 -9.36
N LEU A 191 -12.99 -0.89 -8.97
CA LEU A 191 -12.60 0.42 -8.44
C LEU A 191 -13.10 0.60 -7.00
N ALA A 192 -12.17 0.83 -6.09
CA ALA A 192 -12.37 1.21 -4.70
C ALA A 192 -11.55 2.46 -4.37
N GLU A 193 -11.57 3.45 -5.27
CA GLU A 193 -10.75 4.66 -5.16
C GLU A 193 -11.37 5.68 -4.20
N GLY A 194 -10.55 6.57 -3.65
CA GLY A 194 -11.04 7.74 -2.94
C GLY A 194 -11.70 8.74 -3.88
N GLY A 195 -12.74 9.43 -3.41
CA GLY A 195 -13.38 10.53 -4.11
C GLY A 195 -12.52 11.80 -4.09
N ASP A 196 -12.65 12.63 -5.12
CA ASP A 196 -11.91 13.89 -5.20
C ASP A 196 -12.55 14.99 -4.31
N GLY A 197 -11.72 15.73 -3.57
CA GLY A 197 -12.14 16.89 -2.74
C GLY A 197 -11.98 18.25 -3.42
N GLY A 198 -11.44 18.29 -4.64
CA GLY A 198 -11.27 19.53 -5.41
C GLY A 198 -10.22 20.48 -4.83
N SER A 199 -10.47 21.80 -4.87
CA SER A 199 -9.55 22.83 -4.33
C SER A 199 -9.87 23.28 -2.91
N LYS A 200 -11.03 22.86 -2.36
CA LYS A 200 -11.54 23.30 -1.05
C LYS A 200 -11.72 22.14 -0.06
N GLY A 201 -11.30 20.94 -0.43
CA GLY A 201 -11.33 19.76 0.43
C GLY A 201 -10.23 18.79 0.03
N GLY A 202 -9.81 17.99 1.00
CA GLY A 202 -8.85 16.91 0.77
C GLY A 202 -9.50 15.75 0.03
N GLY A 203 -8.68 15.00 -0.70
CA GLY A 203 -9.13 13.77 -1.34
C GLY A 203 -9.42 12.68 -0.31
N GLY A 204 -10.43 11.86 -0.59
CA GLY A 204 -10.70 10.66 0.20
C GLY A 204 -9.60 9.61 0.00
N SER A 205 -9.42 8.74 0.98
CA SER A 205 -8.49 7.61 0.84
C SER A 205 -9.10 6.46 0.03
N GLY A 206 -8.23 5.64 -0.55
CA GLY A 206 -8.63 4.40 -1.20
C GLY A 206 -9.19 3.37 -0.20
N GLY A 207 -10.07 2.51 -0.68
CA GLY A 207 -10.76 1.49 0.10
C GLY A 207 -10.02 0.15 0.17
N SER A 208 -10.78 -0.95 0.15
CA SER A 208 -10.23 -2.31 0.20
C SER A 208 -10.67 -3.14 -1.00
N VAL A 209 -9.73 -3.86 -1.61
CA VAL A 209 -10.03 -4.90 -2.61
C VAL A 209 -9.39 -6.21 -2.17
N TYR A 210 -10.18 -7.26 -2.01
CA TYR A 210 -9.70 -8.61 -1.75
C TYR A 210 -10.17 -9.57 -2.84
N ILE A 211 -9.24 -10.32 -3.43
CA ILE A 211 -9.51 -11.26 -4.51
C ILE A 211 -8.91 -12.61 -4.14
N LYS A 212 -9.76 -13.64 -4.12
CA LYS A 212 -9.35 -15.03 -3.98
C LYS A 212 -9.83 -15.84 -5.18
N ALA A 213 -8.91 -16.54 -5.84
CA ALA A 213 -9.23 -17.42 -6.97
C ALA A 213 -8.19 -18.54 -7.14
N HIS A 214 -8.54 -19.63 -7.83
CA HIS A 214 -7.52 -20.59 -8.25
C HIS A 214 -6.73 -20.06 -9.46
N LYS A 215 -7.44 -19.54 -10.47
CA LYS A 215 -6.85 -18.94 -11.67
C LYS A 215 -7.43 -17.56 -11.94
N MET A 216 -6.58 -16.61 -12.36
CA MET A 216 -7.01 -15.30 -12.82
C MET A 216 -6.36 -14.93 -14.16
N THR A 217 -7.17 -14.36 -15.06
CA THR A 217 -6.75 -13.78 -16.34
C THR A 217 -7.36 -12.41 -16.57
N GLY A 218 -6.89 -11.70 -17.59
CA GLY A 218 -7.53 -10.49 -18.11
C GLY A 218 -6.73 -9.23 -17.87
N GLY A 219 -6.64 -8.38 -18.88
CA GLY A 219 -5.83 -7.15 -18.88
C GLY A 219 -6.54 -5.92 -18.28
N GLY A 220 -7.52 -6.14 -17.41
CA GLY A 220 -8.33 -5.08 -16.80
C GLY A 220 -7.58 -4.23 -15.78
N ARG A 221 -8.35 -3.42 -15.04
CA ARG A 221 -7.82 -2.50 -14.03
C ARG A 221 -8.42 -2.79 -12.66
N ILE A 222 -7.57 -2.84 -11.65
CA ILE A 222 -7.94 -2.96 -10.24
C ILE A 222 -7.34 -1.76 -9.53
N SER A 223 -8.14 -0.98 -8.80
CA SER A 223 -7.65 0.24 -8.18
C SER A 223 -8.24 0.47 -6.81
N ALA A 224 -7.37 0.81 -5.86
CA ALA A 224 -7.72 1.39 -4.57
C ALA A 224 -6.90 2.66 -4.34
N SER A 225 -6.68 3.48 -5.37
CA SER A 225 -5.93 4.72 -5.25
C SER A 225 -6.65 5.80 -4.42
N GLY A 226 -5.88 6.70 -3.82
CA GLY A 226 -6.42 7.87 -3.13
C GLY A 226 -6.98 8.92 -4.10
N GLY A 227 -8.00 9.66 -3.66
CA GLY A 227 -8.60 10.77 -4.41
C GLY A 227 -7.73 12.02 -4.38
N ASN A 228 -7.88 12.87 -5.38
CA ASN A 228 -7.18 14.15 -5.48
C ASN A 228 -7.90 15.23 -4.66
N GLY A 229 -7.17 16.20 -4.15
CA GLY A 229 -7.78 17.28 -3.38
C GLY A 229 -6.87 18.47 -3.16
N PHE A 230 -7.24 19.34 -2.23
CA PHE A 230 -6.35 20.36 -1.70
C PHE A 230 -5.08 19.67 -1.19
N ALA A 231 -5.24 18.68 -0.32
CA ALA A 231 -4.27 17.61 -0.14
C ALA A 231 -4.84 16.26 -0.63
N GLY A 232 -3.98 15.42 -1.22
CA GLY A 232 -4.36 14.12 -1.75
C GLY A 232 -4.61 13.08 -0.68
N GLY A 233 -5.59 12.20 -0.90
CA GLY A 233 -5.87 11.07 -0.01
C GLY A 233 -4.84 9.96 -0.14
N GLY A 234 -4.63 9.18 0.92
CA GLY A 234 -3.75 8.02 0.90
C GLY A 234 -4.33 6.87 0.08
N GLY A 235 -3.45 6.04 -0.49
CA GLY A 235 -3.86 4.81 -1.17
C GLY A 235 -4.50 3.80 -0.20
N GLY A 236 -5.29 2.88 -0.75
CA GLY A 236 -6.01 1.84 -0.03
C GLY A 236 -5.23 0.54 0.11
N ARG A 237 -5.94 -0.58 0.30
CA ARG A 237 -5.34 -1.92 0.40
C ARG A 237 -5.91 -2.84 -0.65
N VAL A 238 -5.03 -3.51 -1.39
CA VAL A 238 -5.38 -4.59 -2.31
C VAL A 238 -4.67 -5.84 -1.85
N ALA A 239 -5.39 -6.95 -1.73
CA ALA A 239 -4.76 -8.26 -1.55
C ALA A 239 -5.31 -9.28 -2.51
N VAL A 240 -4.42 -10.09 -3.05
CA VAL A 240 -4.71 -11.12 -4.04
C VAL A 240 -4.17 -12.46 -3.53
N ASP A 241 -5.07 -13.42 -3.46
CA ASP A 241 -4.82 -14.83 -3.12
C ASP A 241 -5.20 -15.66 -4.35
N VAL A 242 -4.33 -15.63 -5.36
CA VAL A 242 -4.54 -16.30 -6.64
C VAL A 242 -3.39 -17.23 -6.96
N PHE A 243 -3.67 -18.54 -6.99
CA PHE A 243 -2.65 -19.58 -7.21
C PHE A 243 -1.92 -19.45 -8.55
N SER A 244 -2.65 -19.14 -9.63
CA SER A 244 -2.10 -18.99 -10.97
C SER A 244 -2.67 -17.74 -11.64
N ARG A 245 -1.79 -16.80 -11.99
CA ARG A 245 -2.15 -15.57 -12.71
C ARG A 245 -1.46 -15.54 -14.07
N HIS A 246 -2.24 -15.31 -15.11
CA HIS A 246 -1.78 -15.07 -16.48
C HIS A 246 -2.37 -13.75 -16.95
N ASP A 247 -1.70 -13.02 -17.85
CA ASP A 247 -2.15 -11.71 -18.34
C ASP A 247 -2.53 -10.76 -17.19
N GLU A 248 -1.52 -10.21 -16.51
CA GLU A 248 -1.70 -9.52 -15.23
C GLU A 248 -2.52 -8.22 -15.37
N PRO A 249 -3.66 -8.07 -14.66
CA PRO A 249 -4.37 -6.81 -14.62
C PRO A 249 -3.51 -5.76 -13.93
N THR A 250 -3.70 -4.51 -14.35
CA THR A 250 -3.00 -3.38 -13.75
C THR A 250 -3.58 -3.07 -12.38
N ILE A 251 -2.74 -3.12 -11.34
CA ILE A 251 -3.16 -2.87 -9.95
C ILE A 251 -2.58 -1.54 -9.45
N TYR A 252 -3.46 -0.61 -9.06
CA TYR A 252 -3.11 0.71 -8.56
C TYR A 252 -3.48 0.89 -7.08
N VAL A 253 -2.51 1.35 -6.31
CA VAL A 253 -2.67 1.66 -4.87
C VAL A 253 -1.97 2.97 -4.51
N HIS A 254 -1.71 3.88 -5.45
CA HIS A 254 -1.00 5.12 -5.15
C HIS A 254 -1.88 6.11 -4.37
N GLY A 255 -1.27 7.10 -3.72
CA GLY A 255 -2.01 8.23 -3.15
C GLY A 255 -2.53 9.19 -4.22
N GLY A 256 -3.39 10.12 -3.80
CA GLY A 256 -3.94 11.17 -4.67
C GLY A 256 -3.02 12.38 -4.78
N ILE A 257 -3.23 13.18 -5.82
CA ILE A 257 -2.47 14.41 -6.08
C ILE A 257 -2.97 15.53 -5.15
N SER A 258 -2.01 16.26 -4.57
CA SER A 258 -2.25 17.45 -3.78
C SER A 258 -2.15 18.72 -4.63
N ARG A 259 -3.21 19.53 -4.64
CA ARG A 259 -3.25 20.82 -5.35
C ARG A 259 -2.63 21.96 -4.55
N GLY A 260 -2.73 21.90 -3.21
CA GLY A 260 -2.15 22.90 -2.29
C GLY A 260 -0.64 22.77 -2.14
N CYS A 261 -0.08 21.59 -2.43
CA CYS A 261 1.33 21.28 -2.28
C CYS A 261 1.75 20.22 -3.31
N SER A 262 2.15 20.67 -4.51
CA SER A 262 2.35 19.79 -5.68
C SER A 262 3.39 18.68 -5.51
N LYS A 263 4.30 18.80 -4.53
CA LYS A 263 5.33 17.79 -4.24
C LYS A 263 4.94 16.80 -3.15
N ASN A 264 3.83 17.00 -2.45
CA ASN A 264 3.39 16.14 -1.34
C ASN A 264 2.05 15.48 -1.67
N ALA A 265 2.04 14.49 -2.56
CA ALA A 265 0.89 13.63 -2.80
C ALA A 265 0.57 12.77 -1.56
N GLY A 266 -0.60 12.13 -1.51
CA GLY A 266 -0.87 11.11 -0.49
C GLY A 266 0.13 9.95 -0.59
N ALA A 267 0.33 9.24 0.52
CA ALA A 267 1.19 8.07 0.54
C ALA A 267 0.53 6.92 -0.24
N ALA A 268 1.36 6.04 -0.79
CA ALA A 268 0.88 4.82 -1.39
C ALA A 268 0.18 3.94 -0.34
N GLY A 269 -0.80 3.20 -0.80
CA GLY A 269 -1.39 2.06 -0.13
C GLY A 269 -0.51 0.83 -0.25
N THR A 270 -1.14 -0.35 -0.11
CA THR A 270 -0.43 -1.63 -0.12
C THR A 270 -1.08 -2.61 -1.10
N LEU A 271 -0.25 -3.31 -1.86
CA LEU A 271 -0.64 -4.50 -2.62
C LEU A 271 0.06 -5.73 -2.01
N TYR A 272 -0.73 -6.62 -1.42
CA TYR A 272 -0.24 -7.89 -0.89
C TYR A 272 -0.60 -9.06 -1.80
N ASP A 273 0.37 -9.92 -2.07
CA ASP A 273 0.17 -11.11 -2.88
C ASP A 273 0.50 -12.35 -2.04
N ALA A 274 -0.51 -13.18 -1.79
CA ALA A 274 -0.43 -14.26 -0.81
C ALA A 274 0.45 -15.43 -1.27
N VAL A 275 0.52 -15.70 -2.57
CA VAL A 275 1.25 -16.86 -3.13
C VAL A 275 2.77 -16.64 -3.10
N PRO A 276 3.33 -15.57 -3.70
CA PRO A 276 4.74 -15.23 -3.54
C PRO A 276 5.03 -14.55 -2.19
N ARG A 277 4.01 -14.34 -1.34
CA ARG A 277 4.11 -13.62 -0.05
C ARG A 277 4.85 -12.30 -0.19
N SER A 278 4.42 -11.50 -1.16
CA SER A 278 5.08 -10.24 -1.52
C SER A 278 4.24 -9.02 -1.16
N LEU A 279 4.88 -8.01 -0.54
CA LEU A 279 4.28 -6.70 -0.31
C LEU A 279 4.83 -5.69 -1.32
N ASN A 280 3.95 -4.96 -1.99
CA ASN A 280 4.29 -3.90 -2.92
C ASN A 280 3.73 -2.56 -2.42
N VAL A 281 4.61 -1.56 -2.31
CA VAL A 281 4.28 -0.17 -2.04
C VAL A 281 4.81 0.65 -3.22
N ASN A 282 3.90 1.15 -4.06
CA ASN A 282 4.24 1.82 -5.31
C ASN A 282 3.39 3.08 -5.46
N ASN A 283 4.05 4.26 -5.47
CA ASN A 283 3.35 5.54 -5.59
C ASN A 283 3.29 6.09 -7.03
N TYR A 284 3.66 5.28 -8.02
CA TYR A 284 3.54 5.62 -9.45
C TYR A 284 4.17 6.98 -9.82
N ASN A 285 5.36 7.26 -9.27
CA ASN A 285 6.14 8.49 -9.46
C ASN A 285 5.48 9.75 -8.88
N LEU A 286 4.45 9.61 -8.05
CA LEU A 286 3.92 10.71 -7.24
C LEU A 286 4.88 10.93 -6.06
N SER A 287 5.53 12.09 -6.04
CA SER A 287 6.35 12.47 -4.90
C SER A 287 5.47 12.73 -3.68
N THR A 288 5.95 12.31 -2.52
CA THR A 288 5.24 12.49 -1.26
C THR A 288 6.24 12.72 -0.13
N ASP A 289 5.81 13.44 0.91
CA ASP A 289 6.47 13.50 2.21
C ASP A 289 5.75 12.64 3.25
N THR A 290 4.59 12.09 2.90
CA THR A 290 3.82 11.18 3.74
C THR A 290 4.22 9.73 3.53
N GLU A 291 3.95 8.91 4.54
CA GLU A 291 4.47 7.54 4.62
C GLU A 291 3.36 6.48 4.67
N THR A 292 3.64 5.33 4.08
CA THR A 292 2.92 4.07 4.28
C THR A 292 3.49 3.39 5.52
N LEU A 293 2.67 3.13 6.53
CA LEU A 293 3.16 2.51 7.77
C LEU A 293 3.24 0.98 7.64
N LEU A 294 4.38 0.41 8.04
CA LEU A 294 4.66 -1.01 8.16
C LEU A 294 4.75 -1.34 9.66
N LEU A 295 3.64 -1.80 10.25
CA LEU A 295 3.50 -1.91 11.72
C LEU A 295 3.94 -3.26 12.27
N GLU A 296 3.23 -4.32 11.89
CA GLU A 296 3.44 -5.69 12.40
C GLU A 296 3.83 -6.64 11.26
N PHE A 297 4.89 -7.42 11.45
CA PHE A 297 5.34 -8.43 10.51
C PHE A 297 4.86 -9.82 10.95
N PRO A 298 4.42 -10.69 10.03
CA PRO A 298 3.94 -12.02 10.41
C PRO A 298 5.10 -12.91 10.87
N TYR A 299 4.94 -13.58 12.01
CA TYR A 299 5.92 -14.57 12.48
C TYR A 299 6.00 -15.80 11.57
N GLN A 300 4.84 -16.35 11.15
CA GLN A 300 4.75 -17.43 10.16
C GLN A 300 3.41 -17.37 9.39
N PRO A 301 3.41 -17.57 8.06
CA PRO A 301 4.59 -17.62 7.20
C PRO A 301 5.22 -16.22 7.04
N LEU A 302 6.55 -16.16 7.06
CA LEU A 302 7.30 -14.93 6.82
C LEU A 302 7.00 -14.37 5.42
N TRP A 303 7.18 -13.08 5.21
CA TRP A 303 7.15 -12.53 3.85
C TRP A 303 8.38 -12.99 3.06
N THR A 304 8.21 -13.13 1.74
CA THR A 304 9.33 -13.47 0.86
C THR A 304 9.89 -12.23 0.18
N ASN A 305 9.04 -11.27 -0.20
CA ASN A 305 9.49 -10.08 -0.91
C ASN A 305 8.83 -8.80 -0.41
N VAL A 306 9.60 -7.72 -0.31
CA VAL A 306 9.10 -6.38 -0.04
C VAL A 306 9.64 -5.41 -1.07
N TYR A 307 8.73 -4.70 -1.75
CA TYR A 307 9.04 -3.79 -2.83
C TYR A 307 8.54 -2.39 -2.51
N ILE A 308 9.44 -1.41 -2.51
CA ILE A 308 9.12 0.02 -2.33
C ILE A 308 9.62 0.76 -3.56
N ARG A 309 8.71 1.29 -4.38
CA ARG A 309 9.04 1.74 -5.74
C ARG A 309 8.39 3.07 -6.11
N ASN A 310 9.00 3.76 -7.08
CA ASN A 310 8.41 4.90 -7.80
C ASN A 310 7.90 6.00 -6.86
N CYS A 311 8.82 6.60 -6.11
CA CYS A 311 8.58 7.65 -5.10
C CYS A 311 7.72 7.24 -3.90
N ALA A 312 7.47 5.93 -3.70
CA ALA A 312 6.84 5.45 -2.48
C ALA A 312 7.75 5.66 -1.26
N ARG A 313 7.13 6.04 -0.13
CA ARG A 313 7.79 6.14 1.16
C ARG A 313 7.09 5.21 2.13
N ALA A 314 7.83 4.29 2.72
CA ALA A 314 7.35 3.37 3.74
C ALA A 314 8.14 3.54 5.03
N SER A 315 7.50 3.29 6.16
CA SER A 315 8.09 3.55 7.47
C SER A 315 7.78 2.42 8.43
N VAL A 316 8.75 2.06 9.24
CA VAL A 316 8.60 1.13 10.38
C VAL A 316 8.63 1.98 11.65
N PRO A 317 7.49 2.57 12.07
CA PRO A 317 7.44 3.44 13.25
C PRO A 317 7.40 2.56 14.50
N LEU A 318 8.47 2.52 15.29
CA LEU A 318 8.40 1.91 16.61
C LEU A 318 7.65 2.83 17.59
N LEU A 319 6.70 2.28 18.34
CA LEU A 319 6.18 2.87 19.56
C LEU A 319 6.24 1.84 20.70
N TRP A 320 7.00 2.16 21.74
CA TRP A 320 7.03 1.52 23.06
C TRP A 320 7.53 0.07 23.22
N SER A 321 8.75 0.00 23.73
CA SER A 321 9.20 -0.71 24.96
C SER A 321 10.47 -1.52 24.69
N ARG A 322 11.41 -1.46 25.65
CA ARG A 322 12.74 -2.09 25.67
C ARG A 322 12.74 -3.64 25.55
N VAL A 323 11.64 -4.26 25.12
CA VAL A 323 11.44 -5.72 25.09
C VAL A 323 11.03 -6.25 23.71
N GLN A 324 10.72 -5.40 22.72
CA GLN A 324 10.50 -5.85 21.34
C GLN A 324 11.41 -5.07 20.39
N ALA A 325 12.40 -5.75 19.81
CA ALA A 325 13.00 -5.28 18.57
C ALA A 325 11.94 -5.35 17.47
N SER A 326 11.74 -4.28 16.69
CA SER A 326 11.00 -4.44 15.43
C SER A 326 11.88 -5.22 14.48
N GLU A 327 11.46 -6.43 14.16
CA GLU A 327 12.13 -7.34 13.24
C GLU A 327 11.44 -7.28 11.88
N LEU A 328 12.07 -6.65 10.90
CA LEU A 328 11.70 -6.81 9.49
C LEU A 328 12.41 -8.05 8.96
N ILE A 329 11.72 -9.19 9.01
CA ILE A 329 12.23 -10.47 8.51
C ILE A 329 11.58 -10.79 7.16
N VAL A 330 12.42 -10.90 6.14
CA VAL A 330 12.04 -11.23 4.77
C VAL A 330 12.86 -12.43 4.31
N GLN A 331 12.20 -13.50 3.88
CA GLN A 331 12.87 -14.74 3.45
C GLN A 331 13.62 -14.61 2.13
N GLY A 332 13.27 -13.63 1.31
CA GLY A 332 13.89 -13.40 0.01
C GLY A 332 14.43 -11.98 -0.07
N GLN A 333 13.75 -11.14 -0.84
CA GLN A 333 14.31 -9.87 -1.28
C GLN A 333 13.57 -8.65 -0.72
N ILE A 334 14.33 -7.67 -0.24
CA ILE A 334 13.87 -6.29 -0.04
C ILE A 334 14.45 -5.46 -1.18
N SER A 335 13.59 -4.73 -1.90
CA SER A 335 14.04 -3.90 -3.01
C SER A 335 13.40 -2.51 -2.98
N LEU A 336 14.27 -1.49 -3.00
CA LEU A 336 13.90 -0.09 -3.10
C LEU A 336 14.36 0.43 -4.47
N LEU A 337 13.42 0.95 -5.26
CA LEU A 337 13.68 1.40 -6.63
C LEU A 337 13.06 2.76 -6.93
N CYS A 338 13.68 3.52 -7.82
CA CYS A 338 13.08 4.71 -8.45
C CYS A 338 12.52 5.72 -7.43
N GLY A 339 13.36 6.22 -6.54
CA GLY A 339 12.97 7.20 -5.52
C GLY A 339 12.27 6.59 -4.30
N GLY A 340 12.32 5.26 -4.13
CA GLY A 340 11.77 4.59 -2.96
C GLY A 340 12.49 5.01 -1.67
N VAL A 341 11.72 5.22 -0.60
CA VAL A 341 12.26 5.53 0.73
C VAL A 341 11.75 4.52 1.75
N LEU A 342 12.65 3.93 2.54
CA LEU A 342 12.31 3.14 3.71
C LEU A 342 12.90 3.80 4.96
N SER A 343 12.03 4.19 5.89
CA SER A 343 12.39 4.80 7.15
C SER A 343 12.25 3.78 8.29
N PHE A 344 13.21 3.76 9.20
CA PHE A 344 13.13 3.05 10.48
C PHE A 344 13.11 4.08 11.61
N GLY A 345 12.09 4.01 12.46
CA GLY A 345 11.91 4.97 13.55
C GLY A 345 11.37 6.31 13.08
N LEU A 346 11.37 7.27 14.00
CA LEU A 346 10.85 8.63 13.79
C LEU A 346 11.98 9.62 14.00
N ALA A 347 12.03 10.69 13.19
CA ALA A 347 13.16 11.63 13.13
C ALA A 347 13.58 12.22 14.49
N HIS A 348 12.61 12.44 15.39
CA HIS A 348 12.84 13.04 16.71
C HIS A 348 13.09 12.02 17.83
N TYR A 349 13.07 10.72 17.52
CA TYR A 349 13.10 9.63 18.50
C TYR A 349 14.12 8.54 18.13
N ALA A 350 15.39 8.92 18.02
CA ALA A 350 16.51 8.01 17.73
C ALA A 350 16.93 7.15 18.94
N THR A 351 15.98 6.54 19.63
CA THR A 351 16.23 5.76 20.87
C THR A 351 16.01 4.25 20.70
N SER A 352 15.61 3.81 19.51
CA SER A 352 15.22 2.43 19.24
C SER A 352 16.28 1.65 18.46
N GLU A 353 16.26 0.33 18.64
CA GLU A 353 17.07 -0.62 17.87
C GLU A 353 16.15 -1.40 16.92
N PHE A 354 16.54 -1.48 15.65
CA PHE A 354 15.79 -2.12 14.57
C PHE A 354 16.56 -3.32 14.05
N GLU A 355 15.86 -4.41 13.74
CA GLU A 355 16.46 -5.58 13.11
C GLU A 355 15.91 -5.74 11.68
N LEU A 356 16.82 -5.89 10.71
CA LEU A 356 16.50 -6.19 9.32
C LEU A 356 17.19 -7.49 8.93
N LEU A 357 16.39 -8.47 8.51
CA LEU A 357 16.87 -9.74 8.00
C LEU A 357 16.31 -9.97 6.59
N ALA A 358 17.18 -10.14 5.60
CA ALA A 358 16.79 -10.49 4.23
C ALA A 358 17.83 -11.40 3.57
N GLU A 359 17.47 -12.16 2.54
CA GLU A 359 18.50 -12.79 1.69
C GLU A 359 19.18 -11.72 0.84
N GLU A 360 18.39 -10.83 0.24
CA GLU A 360 18.88 -9.79 -0.65
C GLU A 360 18.30 -8.42 -0.29
N LEU A 361 19.17 -7.41 -0.22
CA LEU A 361 18.79 -6.01 -0.16
C LEU A 361 19.28 -5.30 -1.42
N LEU A 362 18.35 -4.83 -2.25
CA LEU A 362 18.62 -4.14 -3.51
C LEU A 362 18.14 -2.70 -3.45
N MET A 363 19.01 -1.75 -3.77
CA MET A 363 18.69 -0.32 -3.80
C MET A 363 19.12 0.30 -5.14
N SER A 364 18.18 0.96 -5.83
CA SER A 364 18.46 1.80 -7.01
C SER A 364 17.76 3.14 -6.87
N ASP A 365 18.51 4.25 -6.96
CA ASP A 365 17.99 5.61 -6.87
C ASP A 365 17.09 5.81 -5.64
N SER A 366 17.47 5.22 -4.51
CA SER A 366 16.61 5.07 -3.33
C SER A 366 17.31 5.41 -2.03
N VAL A 367 16.53 5.60 -0.96
CA VAL A 367 17.04 6.01 0.34
C VAL A 367 16.52 5.10 1.45
N ILE A 368 17.42 4.60 2.30
CA ILE A 368 17.07 4.08 3.61
C ILE A 368 17.43 5.13 4.65
N LYS A 369 16.49 5.45 5.54
CA LYS A 369 16.73 6.30 6.71
C LYS A 369 16.54 5.46 7.97
N VAL A 370 17.41 5.64 8.95
CA VAL A 370 17.33 4.98 10.26
C VAL A 370 17.47 6.04 11.32
N TYR A 371 16.51 6.11 12.23
CA TYR A 371 16.53 6.96 13.42
C TYR A 371 16.67 6.08 14.65
N GLY A 372 17.90 5.85 15.09
CA GLY A 372 18.30 4.91 16.13
C GLY A 372 19.44 3.99 15.67
N ALA A 373 19.46 2.76 16.15
CA ALA A 373 20.44 1.75 15.77
C ALA A 373 19.84 0.69 14.83
N LEU A 374 20.60 0.23 13.84
CA LEU A 374 20.19 -0.84 12.94
C LEU A 374 21.10 -2.05 13.08
N ARG A 375 20.51 -3.22 13.34
CA ARG A 375 21.13 -4.53 13.12
C ARG A 375 20.60 -5.12 11.84
N MET A 376 21.43 -5.13 10.82
CA MET A 376 21.09 -5.67 9.52
C MET A 376 21.88 -6.96 9.28
N THR A 377 21.20 -8.01 8.84
CA THR A 377 21.80 -9.25 8.37
C THR A 377 21.26 -9.59 6.98
N VAL A 378 22.14 -9.61 5.99
CA VAL A 378 21.80 -9.97 4.60
C VAL A 378 22.80 -10.93 3.99
N LYS A 379 22.42 -11.67 2.93
CA LYS A 379 23.42 -12.42 2.14
C LYS A 379 24.06 -11.51 1.11
N ILE A 380 23.24 -10.75 0.39
CA ILE A 380 23.66 -9.86 -0.69
C ILE A 380 23.11 -8.45 -0.44
N PHE A 381 23.99 -7.45 -0.50
CA PHE A 381 23.64 -6.03 -0.41
C PHE A 381 24.15 -5.27 -1.64
N LEU A 382 23.24 -4.81 -2.50
CA LEU A 382 23.58 -4.07 -3.71
C LEU A 382 22.97 -2.67 -3.67
N MET A 383 23.81 -1.66 -3.91
CA MET A 383 23.41 -0.25 -3.98
C MET A 383 23.87 0.37 -5.30
N TRP A 384 22.95 1.05 -5.98
CA TRP A 384 23.18 1.83 -7.17
C TRP A 384 22.58 3.24 -6.99
N ASN A 385 23.41 4.29 -7.06
CA ASN A 385 22.98 5.69 -6.84
C ASN A 385 22.04 5.86 -5.63
N SER A 386 22.36 5.18 -4.53
CA SER A 386 21.46 5.04 -3.38
C SER A 386 22.13 5.45 -2.09
N LYS A 387 21.32 5.81 -1.09
CA LYS A 387 21.81 6.29 0.21
C LYS A 387 21.22 5.49 1.37
N MET A 388 22.05 5.11 2.33
CA MET A 388 21.64 4.63 3.64
C MET A 388 22.14 5.63 4.68
N LEU A 389 21.20 6.27 5.38
CA LEU A 389 21.46 7.31 6.35
C LEU A 389 21.04 6.83 7.73
N ILE A 390 21.99 6.75 8.66
CA ILE A 390 21.77 6.30 10.04
C ILE A 390 22.03 7.46 10.98
N ASP A 391 20.97 7.92 11.61
CA ASP A 391 20.99 8.90 12.68
C ASP A 391 20.86 8.17 14.02
N GLY A 392 21.99 7.97 14.69
CA GLY A 392 22.06 7.38 16.03
C GLY A 392 21.72 8.38 17.16
N GLY A 393 21.25 9.59 16.86
CA GLY A 393 20.88 10.58 17.89
C GLY A 393 22.06 11.17 18.66
N GLU A 394 21.75 12.10 19.58
CA GLU A 394 22.73 12.86 20.36
C GLU A 394 23.17 12.14 21.66
N ASP A 395 22.44 11.10 22.07
CA ASP A 395 22.64 10.47 23.37
C ASP A 395 23.77 9.43 23.32
N SER A 396 24.81 9.61 24.15
CA SER A 396 26.02 8.76 24.20
C SER A 396 25.79 7.27 24.53
N THR A 397 24.52 6.89 24.77
CA THR A 397 24.08 5.51 25.03
C THR A 397 23.55 4.80 23.79
N VAL A 398 23.42 5.48 22.64
CA VAL A 398 22.83 4.87 21.45
C VAL A 398 23.76 3.83 20.83
N ALA A 399 23.16 2.68 20.56
CA ALA A 399 23.80 1.45 20.15
C ALA A 399 24.54 1.59 18.81
N THR A 400 25.68 0.90 18.72
CA THR A 400 26.43 0.76 17.47
C THR A 400 25.53 0.04 16.45
N SER A 401 25.42 0.60 15.26
CA SER A 401 24.72 -0.08 14.16
C SER A 401 25.63 -1.14 13.55
N TRP A 402 25.07 -2.30 13.22
CA TRP A 402 25.79 -3.44 12.67
C TRP A 402 25.17 -3.83 11.33
N LEU A 403 25.99 -3.83 10.27
CA LEU A 403 25.61 -4.26 8.93
C LEU A 403 26.38 -5.53 8.59
N GLU A 404 25.74 -6.68 8.66
CA GLU A 404 26.31 -7.97 8.30
C GLU A 404 25.85 -8.41 6.91
N ALA A 405 26.81 -8.72 6.04
CA ALA A 405 26.58 -9.24 4.69
C ALA A 405 27.39 -10.52 4.45
N SER A 406 26.74 -11.69 4.41
CA SER A 406 27.47 -12.96 4.41
C SER A 406 28.20 -13.27 3.09
N ASN A 407 27.75 -12.73 1.95
CA ASN A 407 28.29 -13.09 0.63
C ASN A 407 28.83 -11.88 -0.17
N LEU A 408 28.07 -10.79 -0.27
CA LEU A 408 28.43 -9.70 -1.18
C LEU A 408 27.88 -8.36 -0.73
N VAL A 409 28.75 -7.33 -0.74
CA VAL A 409 28.38 -5.91 -0.64
C VAL A 409 28.95 -5.15 -1.83
N VAL A 410 28.10 -4.52 -2.62
CA VAL A 410 28.50 -3.72 -3.78
C VAL A 410 27.82 -2.36 -3.74
N LEU A 411 28.63 -1.31 -3.72
CA LEU A 411 28.20 0.06 -3.98
C LEU A 411 28.68 0.47 -5.37
N LYS A 412 27.80 1.18 -6.09
CA LYS A 412 28.08 1.78 -7.40
C LYS A 412 27.38 3.13 -7.57
N GLU A 413 27.91 3.94 -8.49
CA GLU A 413 27.33 5.21 -8.95
C GLU A 413 26.99 6.18 -7.79
N SER A 414 27.99 6.59 -7.00
CA SER A 414 27.81 7.55 -5.88
C SER A 414 26.89 7.03 -4.76
N SER A 415 26.97 5.74 -4.47
CA SER A 415 26.23 5.11 -3.37
C SER A 415 26.89 5.41 -2.02
N VAL A 416 26.08 5.75 -1.01
CA VAL A 416 26.58 6.25 0.28
C VAL A 416 25.94 5.49 1.44
N ILE A 417 26.77 4.96 2.33
CA ILE A 417 26.35 4.56 3.68
C ILE A 417 26.94 5.58 4.65
N GLN A 418 26.09 6.26 5.41
CA GLN A 418 26.50 7.29 6.35
C GLN A 418 25.84 7.07 7.71
N SER A 419 26.66 7.09 8.77
CA SER A 419 26.19 7.18 10.15
C SER A 419 26.80 8.39 10.86
N ASN A 420 26.04 9.05 11.73
CA ASN A 420 26.60 10.03 12.68
C ASN A 420 27.09 9.40 14.00
N ALA A 421 26.94 8.08 14.16
CA ALA A 421 27.36 7.31 15.31
C ALA A 421 28.37 6.21 14.92
N ASN A 422 28.57 5.21 15.79
CA ASN A 422 29.43 4.07 15.51
C ASN A 422 28.75 3.10 14.53
N LEU A 423 29.49 2.65 13.52
CA LEU A 423 29.04 1.71 12.50
C LEU A 423 30.02 0.56 12.36
N GLY A 424 29.53 -0.67 12.52
CA GLY A 424 30.26 -1.87 12.14
C GLY A 424 29.71 -2.44 10.84
N VAL A 425 30.58 -2.73 9.88
CA VAL A 425 30.25 -3.46 8.66
C VAL A 425 31.05 -4.76 8.64
N HIS A 426 30.32 -5.86 8.66
CA HIS A 426 30.85 -7.20 8.67
C HIS A 426 30.43 -7.93 7.40
N GLY A 427 31.28 -8.82 6.93
CA GLY A 427 30.84 -9.77 5.94
C GLY A 427 31.87 -10.85 5.72
N GLN A 428 31.46 -12.06 5.36
CA GLN A 428 32.38 -13.16 5.07
C GLN A 428 32.79 -13.18 3.58
N GLY A 429 32.26 -12.22 2.82
CA GLY A 429 32.30 -12.17 1.37
C GLY A 429 33.17 -11.04 0.80
N LEU A 430 32.73 -10.51 -0.34
CA LEU A 430 33.37 -9.40 -1.06
C LEU A 430 32.74 -8.06 -0.68
N LEU A 431 33.56 -7.07 -0.35
CA LEU A 431 33.18 -5.67 -0.29
C LEU A 431 33.76 -4.91 -1.50
N ASN A 432 32.90 -4.32 -2.33
CA ASN A 432 33.32 -3.61 -3.53
C ASN A 432 32.72 -2.19 -3.61
N LEU A 433 33.60 -1.19 -3.52
CA LEU A 433 33.33 0.23 -3.67
C LEU A 433 34.01 0.72 -4.96
N SER A 434 33.34 0.52 -6.09
CA SER A 434 33.92 0.71 -7.45
C SER A 434 33.28 1.83 -8.25
N GLY A 435 32.25 2.49 -7.72
CA GLY A 435 31.66 3.68 -8.30
C GLY A 435 32.38 4.95 -7.88
N SER A 436 32.38 5.94 -8.77
CA SER A 436 32.82 7.29 -8.43
C SER A 436 31.89 7.87 -7.35
N GLY A 437 32.46 8.33 -6.23
CA GLY A 437 31.71 8.93 -5.12
C GLY A 437 31.15 7.94 -4.10
N ASP A 438 31.42 6.64 -4.26
CA ASP A 438 31.00 5.63 -3.29
C ASP A 438 31.73 5.82 -1.97
N LYS A 439 30.99 5.77 -0.84
CA LYS A 439 31.60 5.92 0.48
C LYS A 439 30.81 5.24 1.59
N ILE A 440 31.56 4.76 2.57
CA ILE A 440 31.04 4.33 3.87
C ILE A 440 31.69 5.25 4.92
N GLN A 441 30.88 6.01 5.64
CA GLN A 441 31.36 6.97 6.64
C GLN A 441 30.56 6.88 7.94
N ALA A 442 31.26 6.98 9.06
CA ALA A 442 30.69 6.91 10.40
C ALA A 442 31.58 7.71 11.37
N GLN A 443 31.10 8.00 12.58
CA GLN A 443 31.94 8.61 13.62
C GLN A 443 33.09 7.66 14.01
N ARG A 444 32.79 6.37 14.14
CA ARG A 444 33.77 5.29 14.21
C ARG A 444 33.31 4.17 13.30
N LEU A 445 34.17 3.81 12.36
CA LEU A 445 33.89 2.74 11.38
C LEU A 445 34.73 1.51 11.72
N VAL A 446 34.06 0.37 11.89
CA VAL A 446 34.70 -0.94 12.02
C VAL A 446 34.38 -1.74 10.76
N LEU A 447 35.40 -2.11 10.00
CA LEU A 447 35.28 -3.05 8.87
C LEU A 447 35.96 -4.35 9.26
N SER A 448 35.27 -5.49 9.18
CA SER A 448 35.92 -6.77 9.47
C SER A 448 35.30 -7.97 8.74
N LEU A 449 36.03 -9.10 8.79
CA LEU A 449 35.66 -10.43 8.28
C LEU A 449 35.63 -10.61 6.76
N PHE A 450 35.76 -9.55 5.95
CA PHE A 450 35.73 -9.65 4.49
C PHE A 450 36.96 -10.37 3.94
N TYR A 451 36.76 -11.31 3.01
CA TYR A 451 37.88 -12.01 2.36
C TYR A 451 38.59 -11.11 1.33
N SER A 452 37.87 -10.17 0.73
CA SER A 452 38.39 -9.20 -0.23
C SER A 452 37.66 -7.86 -0.12
N ILE A 453 38.44 -6.78 -0.17
CA ILE A 453 37.95 -5.40 -0.13
C ILE A 453 38.54 -4.65 -1.34
N HIS A 454 37.68 -4.17 -2.24
CA HIS A 454 38.05 -3.32 -3.37
C HIS A 454 37.54 -1.90 -3.13
N VAL A 455 38.45 -0.92 -3.10
CA VAL A 455 38.12 0.50 -2.93
C VAL A 455 38.90 1.31 -3.96
N GLN A 456 38.20 2.14 -4.73
CA GLN A 456 38.84 2.88 -5.84
C GLN A 456 39.51 4.19 -5.38
N ILE A 457 38.93 4.93 -4.42
CA ILE A 457 39.50 6.14 -3.80
C ILE A 457 39.01 6.25 -2.35
N LEU A 458 39.93 6.22 -1.39
CA LEU A 458 39.64 6.30 0.05
C LEU A 458 39.28 7.76 0.43
N CYS A 459 38.02 8.02 0.74
CA CYS A 459 37.65 9.05 1.73
C CYS A 459 37.09 8.35 2.97
N ILE A 460 37.79 7.30 3.42
CA ILE A 460 37.57 6.78 4.76
C ILE A 460 38.34 7.72 5.68
N TRP A 461 37.64 8.66 6.34
CA TRP A 461 38.18 9.32 7.51
C TRP A 461 38.19 8.29 8.64
N VAL A 462 39.27 7.50 8.72
CA VAL A 462 39.58 6.76 9.94
C VAL A 462 40.36 7.73 10.83
N GLU A 463 39.69 8.41 11.77
CA GLU A 463 40.42 8.87 12.95
C GLU A 463 40.75 7.63 13.78
N ILE A 464 41.92 7.05 13.51
CA ILE A 464 42.55 6.09 14.43
C ILE A 464 43.07 6.95 15.60
N PHE A 465 42.40 6.88 16.75
CA PHE A 465 42.99 7.33 18.02
C PHE A 465 43.80 6.20 18.65
#